data_AF-A0A3B3DP12-F1
#
_entry.id   AF-A0A3B3DP12-F1
#
_cell.length_a   1.000
_cell.length_b   1.000
_cell.length_c   1.000
_cell.angle_alpha   90.00
_cell.angle_beta   90.00
_cell.angle_gamma   90.00
#
_symmetry.space_group_name_H-M   'P 1'
#
loop_
_entity.id
_entity.type
_entity.pdbx_description
1 polymer ?
#
loop_
_entity_poly.entity_id
_entity_poly.type
_entity_poly.pdbx_seq_one_letter_code
_entity_poly.pdbx_strand_id
1 'polypeptide(L)'
;FPASYPALPPTLNTPRLPPYIPYEPAFNSCLTFENSSVMIPLTGVYFVYARFTLQCQDSSLDFSMTVERWSESYQETTKLMTATSRLSCMTDDFQTVYVGELLDLGEGDQLKVNVSEGYDLINESNFGHFLL
;
A
#
# COMPACT_ATOMS: atom_id res chain seq x y z
N PHE A 1 -32.26 46.36 -42.80
CA PHE A 1 -30.93 46.01 -42.27
C PHE A 1 -31.12 45.08 -41.07
N PRO A 2 -30.74 43.79 -41.11
CA PRO A 2 -30.57 43.02 -39.89
C PRO A 2 -29.12 43.14 -39.42
N ALA A 3 -28.94 43.39 -38.13
CA ALA A 3 -27.64 43.47 -37.47
C ALA A 3 -27.05 42.07 -37.26
N SER A 4 -25.84 41.85 -37.76
CA SER A 4 -25.02 40.67 -37.46
C SER A 4 -24.34 40.82 -36.10
N TYR A 5 -24.60 39.91 -35.17
CA TYR A 5 -23.85 39.82 -33.90
C TYR A 5 -22.43 39.28 -34.16
N PRO A 6 -21.39 39.80 -33.50
CA PRO A 6 -20.05 39.22 -33.60
C PRO A 6 -19.99 37.90 -32.82
N ALA A 7 -19.29 36.92 -33.39
CA ALA A 7 -18.99 35.65 -32.72
C ALA A 7 -18.09 35.87 -31.50
N LEU A 8 -18.38 35.18 -30.40
CA LEU A 8 -17.55 35.16 -29.19
C LEU A 8 -16.21 34.45 -29.47
N PRO A 9 -15.09 34.92 -28.90
CA PRO A 9 -13.80 34.25 -29.05
C PRO A 9 -13.78 32.90 -28.29
N PRO A 10 -12.96 31.93 -28.74
CA PRO A 10 -12.86 30.64 -28.07
C PRO A 10 -12.29 30.80 -26.66
N THR A 11 -13.04 30.35 -25.66
CA THR A 11 -12.62 30.41 -24.26
C THR A 11 -11.45 29.48 -23.99
N LEU A 12 -10.45 30.08 -23.38
CA LEU A 12 -9.19 29.57 -22.87
C LEU A 12 -9.39 28.47 -21.80
N ASN A 13 -8.55 27.43 -21.88
CA ASN A 13 -8.14 26.52 -20.80
C ASN A 13 -9.26 25.83 -19.99
N THR A 14 -9.68 24.65 -20.45
CA THR A 14 -10.21 23.63 -19.53
C THR A 14 -9.08 23.16 -18.61
N PRO A 15 -9.17 23.33 -17.28
CA PRO A 15 -8.19 22.74 -16.37
C PRO A 15 -8.22 21.22 -16.56
N ARG A 16 -7.07 20.62 -16.89
CA ARG A 16 -6.90 19.18 -16.85
C ARG A 16 -7.18 18.75 -15.41
N LEU A 17 -8.31 18.10 -15.18
CA LEU A 17 -8.56 17.40 -13.93
C LEU A 17 -7.39 16.42 -13.73
N PRO A 18 -6.80 16.33 -12.53
CA PRO A 18 -5.82 15.29 -12.26
C PRO A 18 -6.45 13.93 -12.62
N PRO A 19 -5.69 13.00 -13.22
CA PRO A 19 -6.21 11.69 -13.56
C PRO A 19 -6.88 11.10 -12.32
N TYR A 20 -8.18 10.83 -12.44
CA TYR A 20 -8.94 10.13 -11.42
C TYR A 20 -8.35 8.72 -11.37
N ILE A 21 -7.56 8.45 -10.33
CA ILE A 21 -7.14 7.09 -10.01
C ILE A 21 -8.40 6.44 -9.43
N PRO A 22 -9.05 5.51 -10.16
CA PRO A 22 -10.16 4.79 -9.59
C PRO A 22 -9.62 4.11 -8.33
N TYR A 23 -10.25 4.41 -7.18
CA TYR A 23 -10.06 3.60 -6.00
C TYR A 23 -10.59 2.22 -6.36
N GLU A 24 -9.71 1.30 -6.76
CA GLU A 24 -10.00 -0.11 -6.57
C GLU A 24 -10.30 -0.28 -5.09
N PRO A 25 -11.37 -1.02 -4.73
CA PRO A 25 -11.65 -1.30 -3.34
C PRO A 25 -10.35 -1.82 -2.77
N ALA A 26 -9.79 -1.09 -1.78
CA ALA A 26 -8.60 -1.51 -1.06
C ALA A 26 -8.73 -3.01 -0.88
N PHE A 27 -7.74 -3.77 -1.37
CA PHE A 27 -7.76 -5.23 -1.26
C PHE A 27 -7.94 -5.54 0.23
N ASN A 28 -9.20 -5.73 0.63
CA ASN A 28 -9.62 -5.98 2.00
C ASN A 28 -9.40 -7.47 2.26
N SER A 29 -8.23 -7.97 1.89
CA SER A 29 -7.71 -9.12 2.57
C SER A 29 -7.22 -8.59 3.91
N CYS A 30 -8.03 -8.76 4.96
CA CYS A 30 -7.41 -9.04 6.26
C CYS A 30 -6.30 -10.05 5.97
N LEU A 31 -5.05 -9.72 6.29
CA LEU A 31 -3.94 -10.66 6.13
C LEU A 31 -4.29 -11.89 6.98
N THR A 32 -4.83 -12.94 6.35
CA THR A 32 -4.87 -14.26 6.96
C THR A 32 -3.44 -14.76 6.86
N PHE A 33 -2.69 -14.55 7.94
CA PHE A 33 -1.23 -14.68 8.00
C PHE A 33 -0.67 -16.07 7.68
N GLU A 34 -1.53 -17.06 7.45
CA GLU A 34 -1.11 -18.31 6.84
C GLU A 34 -1.01 -18.16 5.31
N ASN A 35 0.22 -17.92 4.83
CA ASN A 35 0.64 -18.17 3.46
C ASN A 35 0.03 -17.30 2.33
N SER A 36 -0.57 -16.15 2.63
CA SER A 36 -1.01 -15.22 1.59
C SER A 36 0.17 -14.42 1.01
N SER A 37 0.57 -14.74 -0.23
CA SER A 37 1.38 -13.87 -1.09
C SER A 37 0.51 -13.27 -2.19
N VAL A 38 0.90 -12.10 -2.69
CA VAL A 38 0.24 -11.45 -3.82
C VAL A 38 1.17 -11.50 -5.02
N MET A 39 0.68 -12.07 -6.12
CA MET A 39 1.45 -12.21 -7.35
C MET A 39 1.28 -10.98 -8.23
N ILE A 40 2.38 -10.48 -8.78
CA ILE A 40 2.41 -9.36 -9.71
C ILE A 40 1.99 -9.86 -11.10
N PRO A 41 0.89 -9.34 -11.68
CA PRO A 41 0.34 -9.86 -12.93
C PRO A 41 1.03 -9.32 -14.18
N LEU A 42 1.69 -8.16 -14.09
CA LEU A 42 2.33 -7.48 -15.23
C LEU A 42 3.61 -6.79 -14.76
N THR A 43 4.67 -6.87 -15.55
CA THR A 43 5.91 -6.13 -15.28
C THR A 43 5.69 -4.62 -15.33
N GLY A 44 6.18 -3.88 -14.32
CA GLY A 44 6.10 -2.43 -14.28
C GLY A 44 6.42 -1.82 -12.91
N VAL A 45 6.19 -0.51 -12.79
CA VAL A 45 6.40 0.22 -11.54
C VAL A 45 5.12 0.19 -10.71
N TYR A 46 5.18 -0.41 -9.54
CA TYR A 46 4.08 -0.50 -8.60
C TYR A 46 4.32 0.40 -7.40
N PHE A 47 3.27 1.04 -6.92
CA PHE A 47 3.26 1.52 -5.53
C PHE A 47 2.78 0.39 -4.63
N VAL A 48 3.63 -0.07 -3.73
CA VAL A 48 3.33 -1.12 -2.76
C VAL A 48 3.24 -0.48 -1.39
N TYR A 49 2.21 -0.83 -0.60
CA TYR A 49 2.06 -0.31 0.76
C TYR A 49 1.54 -1.36 1.74
N ALA A 50 1.89 -1.17 3.01
CA ALA A 50 1.36 -1.92 4.13
C ALA A 50 1.04 -0.98 5.29
N ARG A 51 -0.13 -1.17 5.90
CA ARG A 51 -0.61 -0.41 7.06
C ARG A 51 -1.03 -1.39 8.15
N PHE A 52 -0.61 -1.12 9.37
CA PHE A 52 -0.99 -1.86 10.57
C PHE A 52 -1.55 -0.89 11.61
N THR A 53 -2.72 -1.18 12.15
CA THR A 53 -3.22 -0.55 13.37
C THR A 53 -2.91 -1.48 14.52
N LEU A 54 -2.02 -1.04 15.42
CA LEU A 54 -1.58 -1.78 16.58
C LEU A 54 -2.36 -1.33 17.81
N GLN A 55 -2.68 -2.27 18.68
CA GLN A 55 -3.31 -2.04 19.97
C GLN A 55 -2.50 -2.79 21.04
N CYS A 56 -2.30 -2.14 22.19
CA CYS A 56 -1.60 -2.76 23.29
C CYS A 56 -2.33 -4.02 23.78
N GLN A 57 -1.58 -5.12 23.86
CA GLN A 57 -1.92 -6.28 24.68
C GLN A 57 -0.80 -6.49 25.70
N ASP A 58 -1.12 -7.04 26.87
CA ASP A 58 -0.24 -7.12 28.06
C ASP A 58 1.11 -7.85 27.84
N SER A 59 1.35 -8.45 26.66
CA SER A 59 2.47 -9.37 26.38
C SER A 59 3.63 -8.78 25.56
N SER A 60 3.39 -7.86 24.61
CA SER A 60 4.44 -7.31 23.73
C SER A 60 4.34 -5.79 23.60
N LEU A 61 5.48 -5.10 23.57
CA LEU A 61 5.55 -3.67 23.25
C LEU A 61 6.20 -3.42 21.90
N ASP A 62 6.92 -4.40 21.37
CA ASP A 62 7.70 -4.25 20.15
C ASP A 62 6.93 -4.90 18.99
N PHE A 63 6.92 -4.20 17.86
CA PHE A 63 6.36 -4.63 16.59
C PHE A 63 7.42 -4.49 15.50
N SER A 64 7.56 -5.52 14.68
CA SER A 64 8.49 -5.52 13.56
C SER A 64 7.90 -6.32 12.40
N MET A 65 7.97 -5.73 11.20
CA MET A 65 7.54 -6.39 9.97
C MET A 65 8.41 -6.03 8.78
N THR A 66 8.42 -6.93 7.80
CA THR A 66 9.09 -6.76 6.52
C THR A 66 8.12 -7.04 5.38
N VAL A 67 8.19 -6.23 4.32
CA VAL A 67 7.62 -6.57 3.03
C VAL A 67 8.72 -7.25 2.22
N GLU A 68 8.44 -8.45 1.75
CA GLU A 68 9.37 -9.33 1.08
C GLU A 68 8.90 -9.61 -0.36
N ARG A 69 9.84 -9.74 -1.27
CA ARG A 69 9.63 -10.19 -2.64
C ARG A 69 10.29 -11.53 -2.86
N TRP A 70 9.53 -12.51 -3.30
CA TRP A 70 10.06 -13.72 -3.91
C TRP A 70 10.00 -13.58 -5.43
N SER A 71 11.11 -13.85 -6.11
CA SER A 71 11.18 -13.83 -7.56
C SER A 71 11.66 -15.19 -8.05
N GLU A 72 10.92 -15.80 -8.98
CA GLU A 72 11.31 -17.07 -9.59
C GLU A 72 12.69 -16.97 -10.26
N SER A 73 12.98 -15.81 -10.86
CA SER A 73 14.25 -15.54 -11.56
C SER A 73 15.48 -15.61 -10.65
N TYR A 74 15.32 -15.25 -9.37
CA TYR A 74 16.42 -15.22 -8.40
C TYR A 74 16.38 -16.39 -7.43
N GLN A 75 15.28 -17.16 -7.38
CA GLN A 75 15.03 -18.24 -6.40
C GLN A 75 15.27 -17.82 -4.93
N GLU A 76 15.23 -16.53 -4.65
CA GLU A 76 15.55 -15.94 -3.35
C GLU A 76 14.50 -14.91 -2.95
N THR A 77 14.35 -14.76 -1.63
CA THR A 77 13.48 -13.76 -1.01
C THR A 77 14.29 -12.51 -0.69
N THR A 78 13.89 -11.36 -1.25
CA THR A 78 14.50 -10.05 -0.99
C THR A 78 13.61 -9.24 -0.06
N LYS A 79 14.21 -8.61 0.96
CA LYS A 79 13.51 -7.62 1.81
C LYS A 79 13.41 -6.29 1.05
N LEU A 80 12.19 -5.79 0.89
CA LEU A 80 11.91 -4.52 0.20
C LEU A 80 11.79 -3.38 1.21
N MET A 81 10.88 -3.53 2.17
CA MET A 81 10.58 -2.51 3.18
C MET A 81 10.61 -3.14 4.57
N THR A 82 10.95 -2.36 5.59
CA THR A 82 10.93 -2.78 6.99
C THR A 82 10.25 -1.70 7.82
N ALA A 83 9.40 -2.11 8.76
CA ALA A 83 8.82 -1.21 9.75
C ALA A 83 9.01 -1.79 11.14
N THR A 84 9.51 -0.97 12.05
CA THR A 84 9.60 -1.29 13.47
C THR A 84 8.91 -0.22 14.27
N SER A 85 8.27 -0.62 15.36
CA SER A 85 7.59 0.29 16.27
C SER A 85 7.65 -0.26 17.68
N ARG A 86 7.76 0.64 18.64
CA ARG A 86 7.63 0.32 20.06
C ARG A 86 6.45 1.09 20.64
N LEU A 87 5.45 0.37 21.12
CA LEU A 87 4.25 0.95 21.70
C LEU A 87 4.55 1.49 23.10
N SER A 88 3.95 2.64 23.41
CA SER A 88 3.90 3.18 24.76
C SER A 88 2.50 2.93 25.32
N CYS A 89 2.33 1.81 26.03
CA CYS A 89 1.04 1.42 26.60
C CYS A 89 0.74 2.23 27.85
N MET A 90 0.25 3.47 27.67
CA MET A 90 -0.24 4.29 28.77
C MET A 90 -1.78 4.33 28.85
N THR A 91 -2.48 3.89 27.80
CA THR A 91 -3.95 3.81 27.67
C THR A 91 -4.34 2.88 26.51
N ASP A 92 -5.63 2.60 26.27
CA ASP A 92 -6.20 1.85 25.12
C ASP A 92 -5.93 2.52 23.74
N ASP A 93 -4.74 3.04 23.56
CA ASP A 93 -4.34 3.82 22.40
C ASP A 93 -3.99 2.90 21.24
N PHE A 94 -4.42 3.33 20.05
CA PHE A 94 -4.06 2.71 18.80
C PHE A 94 -2.86 3.42 18.20
N GLN A 95 -1.88 2.65 17.73
CA GLN A 95 -0.73 3.17 16.99
C GLN A 95 -0.76 2.65 15.56
N THR A 96 -0.66 3.53 14.58
CA THR A 96 -0.55 3.12 13.17
C THR A 96 0.91 3.02 12.76
N VAL A 97 1.28 1.90 12.12
CA VAL A 97 2.55 1.69 11.42
C VAL A 97 2.26 1.61 9.93
N TYR A 98 3.04 2.32 9.13
CA TYR A 98 2.86 2.39 7.67
C TYR A 98 4.19 2.34 6.94
N VAL A 99 4.23 1.61 5.84
CA VAL A 99 5.31 1.66 4.84
C VAL A 99 4.71 1.69 3.45
N GLY A 100 5.39 2.37 2.54
CA GLY A 100 5.07 2.27 1.13
C GLY A 100 6.18 2.87 0.26
N GLU A 101 6.40 2.25 -0.89
CA GLU A 101 7.49 2.59 -1.80
C GLU A 101 7.10 2.27 -3.26
N LEU A 102 7.73 2.97 -4.20
CA LEU A 102 7.66 2.65 -5.64
C LEU A 102 8.71 1.60 -5.99
N LEU A 103 8.27 0.47 -6.51
CA LEU A 103 9.12 -0.67 -6.82
C LEU A 103 8.92 -1.08 -8.27
N ASP A 104 10.03 -1.35 -8.96
CA ASP A 104 10.02 -2.00 -10.26
C ASP A 104 9.90 -3.52 -10.05
N LEU A 105 8.78 -4.10 -10.47
CA LEU A 105 8.42 -5.49 -10.22
C LEU A 105 8.17 -6.23 -11.53
N GLY A 106 8.62 -7.48 -11.58
CA GLY A 106 8.40 -8.37 -12.71
C GLY A 106 7.07 -9.12 -12.61
N GLU A 107 6.49 -9.45 -13.76
CA GLU A 107 5.44 -10.46 -13.83
C GLU A 107 5.87 -11.76 -13.14
N GLY A 108 5.01 -12.29 -12.27
CA GLY A 108 5.27 -13.50 -11.49
C GLY A 108 6.02 -13.26 -10.17
N ASP A 109 6.54 -12.05 -9.90
CA ASP A 109 7.06 -11.71 -8.58
C ASP A 109 5.95 -11.86 -7.53
N GLN A 110 6.28 -12.42 -6.37
CA GLN A 110 5.34 -12.59 -5.27
C GLN A 110 5.73 -11.67 -4.12
N LEU A 111 4.80 -10.82 -3.70
CA LEU A 111 4.95 -9.96 -2.54
C LEU A 111 4.31 -10.59 -1.30
N LYS A 112 4.99 -10.50 -0.17
CA LYS A 112 4.51 -11.02 1.11
C LYS A 112 4.84 -10.05 2.24
N VAL A 113 3.96 -9.97 3.23
CA VAL A 113 4.27 -9.30 4.49
C VAL A 113 4.64 -10.35 5.54
N ASN A 114 5.75 -10.14 6.22
CA ASN A 114 6.27 -11.00 7.27
C ASN A 114 6.38 -10.21 8.57
N VAL A 115 5.57 -10.55 9.57
CA VAL A 115 5.62 -9.93 10.91
C VAL A 115 6.51 -10.78 11.79
N SER A 116 7.66 -10.25 12.18
CA SER A 116 8.63 -10.97 13.01
C SER A 116 8.34 -10.83 14.51
N GLU A 117 7.75 -9.72 14.93
CA GLU A 117 7.45 -9.42 16.34
C GLU A 117 6.14 -8.63 16.46
N GLY A 118 5.43 -8.81 17.58
CA GLY A 118 4.23 -8.03 17.89
C GLY A 118 2.97 -8.45 17.11
N TYR A 119 2.88 -9.72 16.71
CA TYR A 119 1.70 -10.25 16.01
C TYR A 119 0.39 -10.02 16.80
N ASP A 120 0.43 -10.27 18.11
CA ASP A 120 -0.71 -10.11 19.02
C ASP A 120 -1.15 -8.65 19.18
N LEU A 121 -0.31 -7.70 18.74
CA LEU A 121 -0.64 -6.27 18.78
C LEU A 121 -1.49 -5.83 17.59
N ILE A 122 -1.62 -6.65 16.55
CA ILE A 122 -2.30 -6.25 15.32
C ILE A 122 -3.82 -6.27 15.52
N ASN A 123 -4.43 -5.09 15.58
CA ASN A 123 -5.88 -4.95 15.59
C ASN A 123 -6.46 -4.92 14.16
N GLU A 124 -5.81 -4.18 13.26
CA GLU A 124 -6.18 -4.13 11.84
C GLU A 124 -4.94 -4.15 10.95
N SER A 125 -5.07 -4.69 9.75
CA SER A 125 -4.00 -4.69 8.76
C SER A 125 -4.52 -4.54 7.34
N ASN A 126 -3.79 -3.79 6.52
CA ASN A 126 -4.06 -3.61 5.10
C ASN A 126 -2.74 -3.75 4.34
N PHE A 127 -2.77 -4.48 3.24
CA PHE A 127 -1.64 -4.62 2.33
C PHE A 127 -2.16 -4.51 0.90
N GLY A 128 -1.44 -3.79 0.05
CA GLY A 128 -1.87 -3.59 -1.32
C GLY A 128 -0.76 -3.12 -2.23
N HIS A 129 -1.04 -3.21 -3.52
CA HIS A 129 -0.21 -2.64 -4.57
C HIS A 129 -1.09 -2.16 -5.71
N PHE A 130 -0.61 -1.18 -6.48
CA PHE A 130 -1.22 -0.80 -7.75
C PHE A 130 -0.15 -0.40 -8.77
N LEU A 131 -0.40 -0.73 -10.03
CA LEU A 131 0.46 -0.39 -11.17
C LEU A 131 0.28 1.09 -11.52
N LEU A 132 1.39 1.79 -11.80
CA LEU A 132 1.38 3.17 -12.27
C LEU A 132 1.28 3.29 -13.80
#